data_AF-A0A2K0UV29-F1
#
_entry.id   AF-A0A2K0UV29-F1
#
_cell.length_a   1.000
_cell.length_b   1.000
_cell.length_c   1.000
_cell.angle_alpha   90.00
_cell.angle_beta   90.00
_cell.angle_gamma   90.00
#
_symmetry.space_group_name_H-M   'P 1'
#
loop_
_entity.id
_entity.type
_entity.pdbx_description
1 polymer ?
#
loop_
_entity_poly.entity_id
_entity_poly.type
_entity_poly.pdbx_seq_one_letter_code
_entity_poly.pdbx_strand_id
1 'polypeptide(L)'
;MIISIAFSKAYRSPVCISFAREQFEFHPAATSCNRVWSTLEPGVDELVLNEDSQTGRRTTLQRWQPGARNQQDIFIHDYVEEIFMVEGDLYDQNLQQGWEKGAYAYRKPGMRHGPFKSERGCLMFIVCIPVDANGREAGDRV
;
A
#
# COMPACT_ATOMS: atom_id res chain seq x y z
N MET A 1 49.28 31.46 -14.02
CA MET A 1 48.92 32.28 -12.85
C MET A 1 47.39 32.24 -12.73
N ILE A 2 46.87 31.45 -11.76
CA ILE A 2 45.66 31.64 -10.92
C ILE A 2 44.33 32.05 -11.65
N ILE A 3 43.10 31.56 -11.40
CA ILE A 3 42.42 30.98 -10.23
C ILE A 3 41.18 30.17 -10.69
N SER A 4 40.89 29.10 -9.97
CA SER A 4 39.61 28.38 -9.91
C SER A 4 38.46 29.24 -9.38
N ILE A 5 37.24 29.06 -9.90
CA ILE A 5 35.99 29.28 -9.14
C ILE A 5 35.00 28.16 -9.51
N ALA A 6 34.72 27.28 -8.56
CA ALA A 6 33.65 26.30 -8.63
C ALA A 6 32.29 26.98 -8.40
N PHE A 7 31.28 26.62 -9.19
CA PHE A 7 29.88 26.77 -8.80
C PHE A 7 29.28 25.38 -8.58
N SER A 8 28.90 25.17 -7.33
CA SER A 8 28.17 24.01 -6.80
C SER A 8 26.92 23.71 -7.63
N LYS A 9 26.88 22.52 -8.24
CA LYS A 9 25.60 21.92 -8.64
C LYS A 9 25.01 21.28 -7.39
N ALA A 10 24.00 21.96 -6.84
CA ALA A 10 23.14 21.45 -5.79
C ALA A 10 22.72 20.00 -6.11
N TYR A 11 22.95 19.12 -5.14
CA TYR A 11 22.51 17.74 -5.15
C TYR A 11 20.97 17.74 -5.09
N ARG A 12 20.31 17.75 -6.25
CA ARG A 12 18.88 17.48 -6.33
C ARG A 12 18.72 15.98 -6.10
N SER A 13 18.22 15.63 -4.93
CA SER A 13 17.77 14.27 -4.63
C SER A 13 16.81 13.83 -5.74
N PRO A 14 17.02 12.67 -6.39
CA PRO A 14 16.05 12.18 -7.36
C PRO A 14 14.84 11.75 -6.55
N VAL A 15 13.74 12.50 -6.68
CA VAL A 15 12.44 11.91 -6.46
C VAL A 15 12.32 10.83 -7.54
N CYS A 16 12.49 9.56 -7.17
CA CYS A 16 12.21 8.43 -8.05
C CYS A 16 10.72 8.47 -8.38
N ILE A 17 10.35 9.19 -9.43
CA ILE A 17 9.09 8.91 -10.12
C ILE A 17 9.40 7.68 -10.96
N SER A 18 9.29 6.50 -10.33
CA SER A 18 9.47 5.25 -11.05
C SER A 18 8.22 4.98 -11.88
N PHE A 19 8.41 4.81 -13.18
CA PHE A 19 7.35 4.45 -14.13
C PHE A 19 7.07 2.95 -14.15
N ALA A 20 7.77 2.16 -13.34
CA ALA A 20 7.65 0.71 -13.25
C ALA A 20 7.99 0.22 -11.85
N ARG A 21 7.57 -0.99 -11.49
CA ARG A 21 8.00 -1.60 -10.22
C ARG A 21 9.52 -1.71 -10.19
N GLU A 22 10.10 -1.28 -9.08
CA GLU A 22 11.55 -1.37 -8.86
C GLU A 22 11.91 -2.76 -8.32
N GLN A 23 13.08 -3.26 -8.73
CA GLN A 23 13.68 -4.47 -8.15
C GLN A 23 14.64 -4.06 -7.02
N PHE A 24 14.52 -4.72 -5.87
CA PHE A 24 15.36 -4.48 -4.71
C PHE A 24 15.55 -5.76 -3.89
N GLU A 25 16.69 -5.86 -3.19
CA GLU A 25 16.95 -6.89 -2.16
C GLU A 25 16.34 -6.46 -0.80
N PHE A 26 16.37 -7.30 0.24
CA PHE A 26 15.93 -6.93 1.59
C PHE A 26 16.56 -5.62 2.07
N HIS A 27 15.68 -4.71 2.53
CA HIS A 27 16.06 -3.41 3.04
C HIS A 27 15.01 -2.92 4.05
N PRO A 28 15.35 -1.94 4.91
CA PRO A 28 14.37 -1.33 5.81
C PRO A 28 13.22 -0.65 5.06
N ALA A 29 12.01 -1.21 5.16
CA ALA A 29 10.86 -0.77 4.38
C ALA A 29 10.52 0.73 4.51
N ALA A 30 10.64 1.29 5.71
CA ALA A 30 10.23 2.67 6.01
C ALA A 30 11.32 3.73 5.81
N THR A 31 12.60 3.36 5.83
CA THR A 31 13.71 4.33 5.76
C THR A 31 14.47 4.28 4.43
N SER A 32 14.30 3.21 3.65
CA SER A 32 14.82 3.15 2.29
C SER A 32 13.91 3.90 1.32
N CYS A 33 14.49 4.37 0.21
CA CYS A 33 13.80 5.02 -0.89
C CYS A 33 13.00 6.28 -0.52
N ASN A 34 13.30 6.93 0.62
CA ASN A 34 12.61 8.13 1.11
C ASN A 34 11.07 8.00 1.13
N ARG A 35 10.55 6.80 1.40
CA ARG A 35 9.11 6.56 1.48
C ARG A 35 8.53 7.31 2.67
N VAL A 36 7.33 7.87 2.48
CA VAL A 36 6.64 8.66 3.50
C VAL A 36 5.28 8.03 3.76
N TRP A 37 4.90 7.95 5.03
CA TRP A 37 3.54 7.57 5.41
C TRP A 37 2.58 8.69 5.00
N SER A 38 1.54 8.36 4.24
CA SER A 38 0.47 9.27 3.85
C SER A 38 -0.86 8.85 4.48
N THR A 39 -1.64 9.83 4.93
CA THR A 39 -2.96 9.55 5.50
C THR A 39 -3.97 9.29 4.39
N LEU A 40 -4.64 8.13 4.44
CA LEU A 40 -5.74 7.76 3.54
C LEU A 40 -7.09 8.23 4.09
N GLU A 41 -7.32 7.98 5.37
CA GLU A 41 -8.53 8.34 6.11
C GLU A 41 -8.13 8.68 7.56
N PRO A 42 -9.00 9.33 8.37
CA PRO A 42 -8.68 9.62 9.77
C PRO A 42 -8.26 8.37 10.56
N GLY A 43 -6.97 8.32 10.95
CA GLY A 43 -6.39 7.21 11.70
C GLY A 43 -5.97 6.01 10.83
N VAL A 44 -6.00 6.13 9.51
CA VAL A 44 -5.52 5.11 8.56
C VAL A 44 -4.46 5.73 7.65
N ASP A 45 -3.23 5.27 7.82
CA ASP A 45 -2.09 5.70 7.02
C ASP A 45 -1.60 4.58 6.10
N GLU A 46 -0.97 4.94 5.00
CA GLU A 46 -0.32 4.01 4.08
C GLU A 46 1.15 4.34 3.85
N LEU A 47 1.93 3.32 3.50
CA LEU A 47 3.29 3.44 3.01
C LEU A 47 3.40 2.64 1.72
N VAL A 48 3.62 3.29 0.59
CA VAL A 48 3.82 2.62 -0.69
C VAL A 48 5.21 1.98 -0.72
N LEU A 49 5.26 0.65 -0.83
CA LEU A 49 6.50 -0.12 -0.89
C LEU A 49 7.01 -0.24 -2.34
N ASN A 50 6.11 -0.54 -3.27
CA ASN A 50 6.40 -0.63 -4.69
C ASN A 50 5.16 -0.29 -5.49
N GLU A 51 5.34 0.33 -6.65
CA GLU A 51 4.25 0.66 -7.55
C GLU A 51 4.71 0.61 -9.01
N ASP A 52 3.77 0.23 -9.87
CA ASP A 52 3.87 0.47 -11.30
C ASP A 52 2.71 1.39 -11.68
N SER A 53 3.05 2.66 -11.93
CA SER A 53 2.09 3.70 -12.28
C SER A 53 1.45 3.51 -13.65
N GLN A 54 2.03 2.67 -14.54
CA GLN A 54 1.43 2.36 -15.85
C GLN A 54 0.31 1.34 -15.73
N THR A 55 0.48 0.35 -14.87
CA THR A 55 -0.52 -0.73 -14.69
C THR A 55 -1.46 -0.47 -13.52
N GLY A 56 -1.06 0.36 -12.56
CA GLY A 56 -1.79 0.57 -11.30
C GLY A 56 -1.50 -0.51 -10.25
N ARG A 57 -0.54 -1.40 -10.49
CA ARG A 57 -0.14 -2.42 -9.51
C ARG A 57 0.57 -1.75 -8.35
N ARG A 58 0.12 -2.03 -7.12
CA ARG A 58 0.67 -1.41 -5.91
C ARG A 58 0.90 -2.44 -4.81
N THR A 59 1.95 -2.25 -4.04
CA THR A 59 2.22 -2.98 -2.82
C THR A 59 2.41 -1.97 -1.69
N THR A 60 1.64 -2.08 -0.62
CA THR A 60 1.67 -1.13 0.49
C THR A 60 1.71 -1.81 1.84
N LEU A 61 2.17 -1.06 2.84
CA LEU A 61 1.75 -1.25 4.21
C LEU A 61 0.59 -0.30 4.51
N GLN A 62 -0.42 -0.77 5.22
CA GLN A 62 -1.47 0.08 5.77
C GLN A 62 -1.47 -0.05 7.29
N ARG A 63 -1.45 1.09 7.98
CA ARG A 63 -1.45 1.19 9.44
C ARG A 63 -2.72 1.85 9.92
N TRP A 64 -3.41 1.18 10.82
CA TRP A 64 -4.58 1.69 11.50
C TRP A 64 -4.22 2.04 12.95
N GLN A 65 -4.59 3.24 13.37
CA GLN A 65 -4.50 3.65 14.78
C GLN A 65 -5.56 2.93 15.62
N PRO A 66 -5.34 2.75 16.94
CA PRO A 66 -6.38 2.23 17.83
C PRO A 66 -7.69 3.03 17.73
N GLY A 67 -8.81 2.34 17.55
CA GLY A 67 -10.14 2.95 17.38
C GLY A 67 -10.43 3.52 15.99
N ALA A 68 -9.50 3.38 15.03
CA ALA A 68 -9.74 3.79 13.65
C ALA A 68 -10.87 2.98 13.02
N ARG A 69 -11.63 3.65 12.15
CA ARG A 69 -12.75 3.07 11.41
C ARG A 69 -12.76 3.67 10.02
N ASN A 70 -13.18 2.89 9.03
CA ASN A 70 -13.44 3.46 7.73
C ASN A 70 -14.60 4.45 7.78
N GLN A 71 -14.50 5.50 6.97
CA GLN A 71 -15.61 6.42 6.73
C GLN A 71 -16.59 5.88 5.69
N GLN A 72 -16.10 5.05 4.76
CA GLN A 72 -16.91 4.40 3.75
C GLN A 72 -17.59 3.15 4.30
N ASP A 73 -18.91 3.04 4.10
CA ASP A 73 -19.71 1.92 4.58
C ASP A 73 -19.40 0.60 3.86
N ILE A 74 -19.15 0.61 2.55
CA ILE A 74 -18.89 -0.60 1.77
C ILE A 74 -17.81 -0.33 0.73
N PHE A 75 -16.78 -1.17 0.73
CA PHE A 75 -15.73 -1.16 -0.27
C PHE A 75 -16.05 -2.11 -1.41
N ILE A 76 -15.79 -1.64 -2.63
CA ILE A 76 -15.84 -2.41 -3.87
C ILE A 76 -14.79 -1.83 -4.82
N HIS A 77 -13.96 -2.69 -5.40
CA HIS A 77 -12.90 -2.30 -6.31
C HIS A 77 -12.87 -3.21 -7.55
N ASP A 78 -12.26 -2.72 -8.62
CA ASP A 78 -12.13 -3.39 -9.92
C ASP A 78 -10.81 -4.15 -10.09
N TYR A 79 -9.94 -4.16 -9.08
CA TYR A 79 -8.70 -4.94 -9.01
C TYR A 79 -8.83 -6.12 -8.04
N VAL A 80 -7.85 -7.02 -8.03
CA VAL A 80 -7.68 -8.00 -6.94
C VAL A 80 -6.99 -7.30 -5.77
N GLU A 81 -7.55 -7.44 -4.57
CA GLU A 81 -6.93 -7.01 -3.33
C GLU A 81 -6.50 -8.24 -2.52
N GLU A 82 -5.21 -8.36 -2.25
CA GLU A 82 -4.62 -9.44 -1.47
C GLU A 82 -3.99 -8.86 -0.20
N ILE A 83 -4.36 -9.39 0.96
CA ILE A 83 -4.00 -8.81 2.26
C ILE A 83 -3.45 -9.89 3.18
N PHE A 84 -2.38 -9.55 3.90
CA PHE A 84 -1.90 -10.29 5.05
C PHE A 84 -1.85 -9.39 6.30
N MET A 85 -2.43 -9.85 7.40
CA MET A 85 -2.40 -9.15 8.69
C MET A 85 -1.08 -9.41 9.41
N VAL A 86 -0.22 -8.39 9.46
CA VAL A 86 1.09 -8.47 10.10
C VAL A 86 0.95 -8.38 11.62
N GLU A 87 0.12 -7.47 12.11
CA GLU A 87 -0.11 -7.19 13.54
C GLU A 87 -1.52 -6.64 13.80
N GLY A 88 -2.00 -6.79 15.04
CA GLY A 88 -3.22 -6.14 15.52
C GLY A 88 -4.53 -6.85 15.13
N ASP A 89 -5.62 -6.08 15.06
CA ASP A 89 -6.96 -6.57 14.74
C ASP A 89 -7.68 -5.73 13.68
N LEU A 90 -8.56 -6.39 12.91
CA LEU A 90 -9.47 -5.75 11.97
C LEU A 90 -10.84 -6.44 12.09
N TYR A 91 -11.88 -5.67 12.37
CA TYR A 91 -13.25 -6.15 12.51
C TYR A 91 -14.10 -5.68 11.34
N ASP A 92 -14.66 -6.64 10.60
CA ASP A 92 -15.67 -6.39 9.57
C ASP A 92 -17.04 -6.26 10.23
N GLN A 93 -17.62 -5.06 10.17
CA GLN A 93 -18.90 -4.77 10.81
C GLN A 93 -20.09 -5.43 10.12
N ASN A 94 -20.01 -5.69 8.81
CA ASN A 94 -21.08 -6.35 8.06
C ASN A 94 -21.08 -7.86 8.31
N LEU A 95 -19.89 -8.48 8.38
CA LEU A 95 -19.76 -9.90 8.72
C LEU A 95 -19.88 -10.17 10.22
N GLN A 96 -19.82 -9.13 11.04
CA GLN A 96 -19.71 -9.21 12.50
C GLN A 96 -18.55 -10.10 12.96
N GLN A 97 -17.44 -10.08 12.22
CA GLN A 97 -16.30 -10.96 12.42
C GLN A 97 -14.98 -10.19 12.49
N GLY A 98 -14.13 -10.61 13.42
CA GLY A 98 -12.78 -10.08 13.60
C GLY A 98 -11.70 -10.99 13.04
N TRP A 99 -10.62 -10.37 12.58
CA TRP A 99 -9.41 -11.00 12.10
C TRP A 99 -8.23 -10.44 12.89
N GLU A 100 -7.21 -11.27 13.09
CA GLU A 100 -6.01 -10.93 13.85
C GLU A 100 -4.74 -11.25 13.05
N LYS A 101 -3.57 -10.98 13.64
CA LYS A 101 -2.26 -11.35 13.10
C LYS A 101 -2.25 -12.77 12.51
N GLY A 102 -1.77 -12.88 11.27
CA GLY A 102 -1.71 -14.13 10.51
C GLY A 102 -2.93 -14.40 9.63
N ALA A 103 -4.00 -13.60 9.75
CA ALA A 103 -5.13 -13.68 8.83
C ALA A 103 -4.74 -13.23 7.40
N TYR A 104 -5.41 -13.83 6.42
CA TYR A 104 -5.18 -13.62 5.00
C TYR A 104 -6.52 -13.42 4.28
N ALA A 105 -6.53 -12.53 3.29
CA ALA A 105 -7.67 -12.33 2.41
C ALA A 105 -7.22 -12.19 0.96
N TYR A 106 -8.03 -12.76 0.05
CA TYR A 106 -7.90 -12.58 -1.40
C TYR A 106 -9.27 -12.19 -1.94
N ARG A 107 -9.40 -10.95 -2.42
CA ARG A 107 -10.67 -10.35 -2.84
C ARG A 107 -10.63 -10.06 -4.33
N LYS A 108 -11.47 -10.77 -5.07
CA LYS A 108 -11.65 -10.53 -6.51
C LYS A 108 -12.37 -9.21 -6.78
N PRO A 109 -12.22 -8.65 -8.00
CA PRO A 109 -13.00 -7.51 -8.45
C PRO A 109 -14.49 -7.67 -8.14
N GLY A 110 -15.11 -6.62 -7.62
CA GLY A 110 -16.54 -6.59 -7.31
C GLY A 110 -16.95 -7.19 -5.95
N MET A 111 -16.03 -7.80 -5.20
CA MET A 111 -16.34 -8.30 -3.84
C MET A 111 -16.66 -7.13 -2.90
N ARG A 112 -17.86 -7.14 -2.32
CA ARG A 112 -18.28 -6.17 -1.28
C ARG A 112 -17.70 -6.57 0.07
N HIS A 113 -17.11 -5.63 0.80
CA HIS A 113 -16.50 -5.90 2.10
C HIS A 113 -16.40 -4.63 2.97
N GLY A 114 -16.10 -4.79 4.25
CA GLY A 114 -16.18 -3.70 5.23
C GLY A 114 -17.63 -3.36 5.60
N PRO A 115 -17.89 -2.27 6.36
CA PRO A 115 -16.89 -1.31 6.81
C PRO A 115 -16.03 -1.93 7.90
N PHE A 116 -14.77 -1.54 7.96
CA PHE A 116 -13.85 -2.06 8.97
C PHE A 116 -13.65 -1.07 10.12
N LYS A 117 -13.40 -1.63 11.30
CA LYS A 117 -12.84 -0.93 12.46
C LYS A 117 -11.66 -1.72 13.01
N SER A 118 -10.75 -1.05 13.70
CA SER A 118 -9.69 -1.68 14.48
C SER A 118 -9.75 -1.15 15.91
N GLU A 119 -9.81 -2.04 16.90
CA GLU A 119 -9.89 -1.64 18.30
C GLU A 119 -8.50 -1.34 18.86
N ARG A 120 -7.51 -2.21 18.61
CA ARG A 120 -6.14 -2.04 19.11
C ARG A 120 -5.18 -1.42 18.07
N GLY A 121 -5.68 -1.14 16.86
CA GLY A 121 -4.85 -0.78 15.72
C GLY A 121 -4.35 -2.04 15.00
N CYS A 122 -3.93 -1.88 13.75
CA CYS A 122 -3.37 -2.99 12.96
C CYS A 122 -2.34 -2.53 11.94
N LEU A 123 -1.53 -3.48 11.48
CA LEU A 123 -0.62 -3.33 10.35
C LEU A 123 -0.92 -4.43 9.33
N MET A 124 -1.13 -4.02 8.09
CA MET A 124 -1.43 -4.93 6.99
C MET A 124 -0.43 -4.75 5.86
N PHE A 125 -0.06 -5.86 5.22
CA PHE A 125 0.62 -5.89 3.93
C PHE A 125 -0.44 -6.11 2.86
N ILE A 126 -0.52 -5.21 1.88
CA ILE A 126 -1.58 -5.18 0.88
C ILE A 126 -0.97 -5.16 -0.52
N VAL A 127 -1.50 -5.98 -1.41
CA VAL A 127 -1.19 -5.97 -2.84
C VAL A 127 -2.47 -5.68 -3.62
N CYS A 128 -2.45 -4.62 -4.42
CA CYS A 128 -3.47 -4.32 -5.42
C CYS A 128 -2.97 -4.82 -6.77
N ILE A 129 -3.66 -5.79 -7.37
CA ILE A 129 -3.29 -6.42 -8.64
C ILE A 129 -4.32 -6.05 -9.71
N PRO A 130 -3.95 -5.29 -10.74
CA PRO A 130 -4.83 -4.95 -11.85
C PRO A 130 -5.32 -6.21 -12.56
N VAL A 131 -6.51 -6.16 -13.13
CA VAL A 131 -7.08 -7.26 -13.92
C VAL A 131 -7.45 -6.81 -15.32
N ASP A 132 -7.48 -7.75 -16.27
CA ASP A 132 -8.02 -7.52 -17.60
C ASP A 132 -9.56 -7.49 -17.61
N ALA A 133 -10.15 -7.23 -18.78
CA ALA A 133 -11.60 -7.21 -18.96
C ALA A 133 -12.31 -8.55 -18.62
N ASN A 134 -11.57 -9.65 -18.49
CA ASN A 134 -12.07 -10.96 -18.11
C ASN A 134 -11.82 -11.27 -16.62
N GLY A 135 -11.32 -10.31 -15.84
CA GLY A 135 -11.00 -10.48 -14.43
C GLY A 135 -9.75 -11.32 -14.17
N ARG A 136 -8.88 -11.52 -15.17
CA ARG A 136 -7.61 -12.21 -15.00
C ARG A 136 -6.56 -11.22 -14.55
N GLU A 137 -5.75 -11.58 -13.56
CA GLU A 137 -4.64 -10.75 -13.12
C GLU A 137 -3.75 -10.35 -14.29
N ALA A 138 -3.46 -9.06 -14.41
CA ALA A 138 -2.49 -8.56 -15.34
C ALA A 138 -1.12 -9.08 -14.92
N GLY A 139 -0.62 -10.07 -15.66
CA GLY A 139 0.74 -10.57 -15.48
C GLY A 139 1.74 -9.49 -15.88
N ASP A 140 2.90 -9.48 -15.22
CA ASP A 140 4.08 -8.85 -15.80
C ASP A 140 4.31 -9.56 -17.13
N ARG A 141 4.28 -8.83 -18.26
CA ARG A 141 4.68 -9.40 -19.55
C ARG A 141 6.18 -9.71 -19.41
N VAL A 142 6.49 -10.98 -19.15
CA VAL A 142 7.87 -11.50 -19.15
C VAL A 142 8.44 -11.44 -20.55
#